data_AF-A0A9D5YM01-F1
#
_entry.id   AF-A0A9D5YM01-F1
#
_cell.length_a   1.000
_cell.length_b   1.000
_cell.length_c   1.000
_cell.angle_alpha   90.00
_cell.angle_beta   90.00
_cell.angle_gamma   90.00
#
_symmetry.space_group_name_H-M   'P 1'
#
loop_
_entity.id
_entity.type
_entity.pdbx_description
1 polymer ?
#
loop_
_entity_poly.entity_id
_entity_poly.type
_entity_poly.pdbx_seq_one_letter_code
_entity_poly.pdbx_strand_id
1 'polypeptide(L)'
;MVHTITVTPANEHDITQTAKLLREDDEVVYGDSGYRGVQKRPEIKNDEHFSKIDFRINRRPKTLPRVSDNAIDWERYIENRRSSVRCKVEHIFRIIKCQFGYRKTAYRGLKKNENRLYAMFACANLYALAIAGRKLYPA
;
A
#
# COMPACT_ATOMS: atom_id res chain seq x y z
N MET A 1 -6.23 -1.99 8.99
CA MET A 1 -7.18 -0.95 8.56
C MET A 1 -6.37 0.18 7.93
N VAL A 2 -6.94 0.96 7.02
CA VAL A 2 -6.24 2.12 6.43
C VAL A 2 -6.11 3.20 7.49
N HIS A 3 -4.95 3.84 7.56
CA HIS A 3 -4.68 4.92 8.52
C HIS A 3 -4.41 6.24 7.82
N THR A 4 -3.56 6.22 6.79
CA THR A 4 -3.21 7.40 6.02
C THR A 4 -3.53 7.14 4.56
N ILE A 5 -4.07 8.15 3.89
CA ILE A 5 -4.28 8.16 2.44
C ILE A 5 -3.65 9.45 1.94
N THR A 6 -2.99 9.36 0.80
CA THR A 6 -2.53 10.54 0.07
C THR A 6 -3.10 10.48 -1.32
N VAL A 7 -3.64 11.62 -1.79
CA VAL A 7 -4.25 11.73 -3.12
C VAL A 7 -3.44 12.74 -3.90
N THR A 8 -2.82 12.27 -4.97
CA THR A 8 -1.94 13.06 -5.83
C THR A 8 -2.54 13.22 -7.22
N PRO A 9 -2.07 14.21 -8.00
CA PRO A 9 -2.31 14.23 -9.43
C PRO A 9 -1.54 13.09 -10.11
N ALA A 10 -1.98 12.71 -11.31
CA ALA A 10 -1.46 11.54 -12.03
C ALA A 10 0.00 11.67 -12.52
N ASN A 11 0.60 12.87 -12.45
CA ASN A 11 1.99 13.12 -12.83
C ASN A 11 2.97 12.88 -11.67
N GLU A 12 2.50 12.76 -10.43
CA GLU A 12 3.35 12.46 -9.29
C GLU A 12 3.55 10.95 -9.16
N HIS A 13 4.80 10.53 -8.98
CA HIS A 13 5.14 9.13 -8.76
C HIS A 13 4.80 8.69 -7.34
N ASP A 14 4.19 7.51 -7.17
CA ASP A 14 3.81 6.96 -5.86
C ASP A 14 4.97 6.92 -4.85
N ILE A 15 6.19 6.67 -5.33
CA ILE A 15 7.39 6.62 -4.49
C ILE A 15 7.68 7.96 -3.76
N THR A 16 7.19 9.10 -4.27
CA THR A 16 7.33 10.42 -3.63
C THR A 16 6.43 10.60 -2.43
N GLN A 17 5.36 9.82 -2.32
CA GLN A 17 4.44 9.93 -1.19
C GLN A 17 4.80 8.98 -0.05
N THR A 18 5.78 8.10 -0.24
CA THR A 18 6.07 7.03 0.74
C THR A 18 6.31 7.58 2.14
N ALA A 19 7.14 8.63 2.29
CA ALA A 19 7.43 9.23 3.59
C ALA A 19 6.17 9.75 4.31
N LYS A 20 5.14 10.17 3.58
CA LYS A 20 3.87 10.64 4.16
C LYS A 20 2.96 9.49 4.61
N LEU A 21 3.22 8.27 4.13
CA LEU A 21 2.43 7.08 4.42
C LEU A 21 3.01 6.24 5.54
N LEU A 22 4.26 6.48 5.93
CA LEU A 22 4.92 5.78 7.03
C LEU A 22 4.42 6.30 8.38
N ARG A 23 4.38 5.41 9.36
CA ARG A 23 4.16 5.75 10.77
C ARG A 23 5.48 5.73 11.53
N GLU A 24 5.46 6.31 12.71
CA GLU A 24 6.56 6.30 13.68
C GLU A 24 6.73 4.94 14.38
N ASP A 25 5.74 4.04 14.27
CA ASP A 25 5.78 2.67 14.81
C ASP A 25 6.06 1.60 13.74
N ASP A 26 6.31 2.00 12.48
CA ASP A 26 6.54 1.06 11.39
C ASP A 26 7.98 0.54 11.40
N GLU A 27 8.17 -0.76 11.66
CA GLU A 27 9.50 -1.39 11.57
C GLU A 27 9.78 -2.02 10.20
N VAL A 28 8.75 -2.50 9.52
CA VAL A 28 8.85 -3.24 8.26
C VAL A 28 7.78 -2.78 7.28
N VAL A 29 8.19 -2.37 6.08
CA VAL A 29 7.30 -1.85 5.05
C VAL A 29 7.35 -2.74 3.83
N TYR A 30 6.17 -3.20 3.38
CA TYR A 30 6.04 -4.00 2.16
C TYR A 30 5.55 -3.11 1.02
N GLY A 31 6.26 -3.09 -0.09
CA GLY A 31 5.92 -2.30 -1.27
C GLY A 31 5.98 -3.11 -2.55
N ASP A 32 5.25 -2.69 -3.57
CA ASP A 32 5.38 -3.28 -4.90
C ASP A 32 6.61 -2.75 -5.65
N SER A 33 6.87 -3.27 -6.84
CA SER A 33 8.06 -2.87 -7.61
C SER A 33 8.12 -1.38 -8.01
N GLY A 34 7.02 -0.63 -7.86
CA GLY A 34 6.96 0.83 -8.06
C GLY A 34 7.68 1.61 -6.96
N TYR A 35 7.83 1.03 -5.77
CA TYR A 35 8.57 1.62 -4.64
C TYR A 35 10.06 1.24 -4.61
N ARG A 36 10.59 0.74 -5.73
CA ARG A 36 12.00 0.34 -5.81
C ARG A 36 12.91 1.56 -5.61
N GLY A 37 13.81 1.46 -4.64
CA GLY A 37 14.77 2.52 -4.33
C GLY A 37 14.26 3.54 -3.30
N VAL A 38 13.12 3.28 -2.65
CA VAL A 38 12.53 4.19 -1.66
C VAL A 38 13.49 4.56 -0.53
N GLN A 39 14.25 3.59 -0.03
CA GLN A 39 15.32 3.76 0.96
C GLN A 39 16.46 4.70 0.54
N LYS A 40 16.61 5.02 -0.75
CA LYS A 40 17.62 5.98 -1.24
C LYS A 40 17.11 7.42 -1.25
N ARG A 41 15.81 7.66 -1.05
CA ARG A 41 15.25 9.01 -1.08
C ARG A 41 15.78 9.84 0.09
N PRO A 42 16.02 11.15 -0.10
CA PRO A 42 16.50 12.02 0.97
C PRO A 42 15.50 12.09 2.13
N GLU A 43 14.19 12.08 1.84
CA GLU A 43 13.12 12.10 2.84
C GLU A 43 13.16 10.91 3.82
N ILE A 44 13.66 9.75 3.37
CA ILE A 44 13.74 8.53 4.19
C ILE A 44 15.14 8.39 4.79
N LYS A 45 16.18 8.71 4.02
CA LYS A 45 17.57 8.58 4.44
C LYS A 45 17.97 9.59 5.51
N ASN A 46 17.44 10.82 5.43
CA ASN A 46 17.79 11.89 6.36
C ASN A 46 17.00 11.83 7.68
N ASP A 47 15.96 10.99 7.73
CA ASP A 47 15.17 10.76 8.92
C ASP A 47 15.76 9.59 9.71
N GLU A 48 16.02 9.79 11.00
CA GLU A 48 16.67 8.79 11.85
C GLU A 48 15.78 7.56 12.08
N HIS A 49 14.46 7.74 12.10
CA HIS A 49 13.52 6.66 12.26
C HIS A 49 13.28 5.94 10.93
N PHE A 50 12.95 6.67 9.86
CA PHE A 50 12.62 6.04 8.57
C PHE A 50 13.81 5.33 7.92
N SER A 51 15.05 5.73 8.22
CA SER A 51 16.25 5.06 7.73
C SER A 51 16.47 3.67 8.34
N LYS A 52 15.88 3.39 9.52
CA LYS A 52 15.99 2.09 10.23
C LYS A 52 14.94 1.06 9.76
N ILE A 53 13.96 1.49 8.97
CA ILE A 53 12.85 0.63 8.50
C ILE A 53 13.33 -0.40 7.47
N ASP A 54 12.89 -1.66 7.61
CA ASP A 54 13.14 -2.72 6.62
C ASP A 54 12.13 -2.63 5.45
N PHE A 55 12.57 -2.07 4.33
CA PHE A 55 11.78 -1.95 3.11
C PHE A 55 11.84 -3.23 2.26
N ARG A 56 10.77 -4.04 2.31
CA ARG A 56 10.59 -5.26 1.53
C ARG A 56 9.83 -4.99 0.24
N ILE A 57 10.58 -4.61 -0.78
CA ILE A 57 10.03 -4.25 -2.10
C ILE A 57 10.02 -5.47 -3.03
N ASN A 58 8.87 -5.73 -3.66
CA ASN A 58 8.74 -6.81 -4.64
C ASN A 58 9.63 -6.60 -5.87
N ARG A 59 10.19 -7.69 -6.36
CA ARG A 59 10.91 -7.73 -7.62
C ARG A 59 9.94 -7.73 -8.79
N ARG A 60 10.42 -7.30 -9.97
CA ARG A 60 9.63 -7.41 -11.20
C ARG A 60 9.65 -8.88 -11.62
N PRO A 61 8.53 -9.49 -12.06
CA PRO A 61 8.50 -10.91 -12.43
C PRO A 61 9.56 -11.28 -13.46
N LYS A 62 9.81 -10.39 -14.44
CA LYS A 62 10.82 -10.58 -15.49
C LYS A 62 12.27 -10.55 -15.00
N THR A 63 12.53 -10.10 -13.78
CA THR A 63 13.88 -10.03 -13.19
C THR A 63 14.22 -11.21 -12.29
N LEU A 64 13.27 -12.12 -12.07
CA LEU A 64 13.53 -13.33 -11.29
C LEU A 64 14.34 -14.32 -12.14
N PRO A 65 15.33 -15.00 -11.55
CA PRO A 65 16.11 -16.02 -12.25
C PRO A 65 15.18 -17.17 -12.67
N ARG A 66 15.45 -17.75 -13.83
CA ARG A 66 14.80 -19.00 -14.22
C ARG A 66 15.48 -20.12 -13.45
N VAL A 67 14.68 -20.83 -12.66
CA VAL A 67 15.09 -22.05 -11.96
C VAL A 67 14.70 -23.25 -12.82
N SER A 68 15.48 -24.34 -12.77
CA SER A 68 15.12 -25.58 -13.47
C SER A 68 13.83 -26.17 -12.90
N ASP A 69 13.10 -26.96 -13.71
CA ASP A 69 11.76 -27.45 -13.37
C ASP A 69 11.69 -28.26 -12.06
N ASN A 70 12.82 -28.81 -11.61
CA ASN A 70 12.92 -29.66 -10.41
C ASN A 70 13.58 -28.97 -9.19
N ALA A 71 13.96 -27.69 -9.28
CA ALA A 71 14.61 -26.97 -8.19
C ALA A 71 13.64 -26.04 -7.44
N ILE A 72 13.86 -25.91 -6.13
CA ILE A 72 13.04 -25.04 -5.27
C ILE A 72 13.36 -23.58 -5.56
N ASP A 73 12.37 -22.86 -6.09
CA ASP A 73 12.47 -21.42 -6.34
C ASP A 73 12.13 -20.62 -5.07
N TRP A 74 13.14 -20.48 -4.21
CA TRP A 74 13.04 -19.70 -2.97
C TRP A 74 12.75 -18.22 -3.22
N GLU A 75 13.24 -17.63 -4.31
CA GLU A 75 12.95 -16.23 -4.63
C GLU A 75 11.47 -16.04 -4.91
N ARG A 76 10.87 -16.92 -5.72
CA ARG A 76 9.45 -16.87 -6.03
C ARG A 76 8.57 -17.17 -4.82
N TYR A 77 9.02 -18.06 -3.93
CA TYR A 77 8.36 -18.28 -2.65
C TYR A 77 8.33 -17.00 -1.80
N ILE A 78 9.47 -16.31 -1.64
CA ILE A 78 9.55 -15.04 -0.89
C ILE A 78 8.66 -13.98 -1.52
N GLU A 79 8.69 -13.82 -2.86
CA GLU A 79 7.85 -12.86 -3.57
C GLU A 79 6.35 -13.16 -3.43
N ASN A 80 5.96 -14.44 -3.39
CA ASN A 80 4.58 -14.83 -3.12
C ASN A 80 4.16 -14.44 -1.69
N ARG A 81 5.03 -14.67 -0.70
CA ARG A 81 4.79 -14.24 0.68
C ARG A 81 4.65 -12.72 0.80
N ARG A 82 5.50 -11.92 0.15
CA ARG A 82 5.34 -10.45 0.09
C ARG A 82 4.02 -10.05 -0.58
N SER A 83 3.67 -10.70 -1.68
CA SER A 83 2.40 -10.47 -2.40
C SER A 83 1.17 -10.76 -1.54
N SER A 84 1.25 -11.76 -0.64
CA SER A 84 0.17 -12.07 0.31
C SER A 84 -0.03 -10.98 1.38
N VAL A 85 0.99 -10.17 1.67
CA VAL A 85 0.82 -8.99 2.53
C VAL A 85 0.15 -7.87 1.74
N ARG A 86 0.60 -7.65 0.49
CA ARG A 86 0.08 -6.62 -0.42
C ARG A 86 -1.41 -6.80 -0.73
N CYS A 87 -1.91 -8.03 -0.83
CA CYS A 87 -3.30 -8.29 -1.16
C CYS A 87 -4.29 -7.71 -0.12
N LYS A 88 -3.84 -7.46 1.12
CA LYS A 88 -4.66 -6.79 2.15
C LYS A 88 -5.07 -5.38 1.73
N VAL A 89 -4.16 -4.64 1.10
CA VAL A 89 -4.41 -3.28 0.61
C VAL A 89 -5.33 -3.33 -0.61
N GLU A 90 -5.13 -4.31 -1.50
CA GLU A 90 -6.00 -4.51 -2.68
C GLU A 90 -7.45 -4.78 -2.29
N HIS A 91 -7.71 -5.47 -1.18
CA HIS A 91 -9.06 -5.72 -0.71
C HIS A 91 -9.81 -4.42 -0.42
N ILE A 92 -9.15 -3.44 0.19
CA ILE A 92 -9.76 -2.15 0.51
C ILE A 92 -10.02 -1.34 -0.76
N PHE A 93 -9.08 -1.34 -1.69
CA PHE A 93 -9.30 -0.74 -3.00
C PHE A 93 -10.45 -1.40 -3.77
N ARG A 94 -10.61 -2.73 -3.64
CA ARG A 94 -11.75 -3.45 -4.21
C ARG A 94 -13.07 -2.99 -3.59
N ILE A 95 -13.15 -2.83 -2.26
CA ILE A 95 -14.33 -2.27 -1.59
C ILE A 95 -14.69 -0.92 -2.20
N ILE A 96 -13.73 -0.01 -2.30
CA ILE A 96 -13.96 1.33 -2.82
C ILE A 96 -14.38 1.33 -4.30
N LYS A 97 -13.68 0.56 -5.15
CA LYS A 97 -13.93 0.55 -6.60
C LYS A 97 -15.17 -0.26 -7.00
N CYS A 98 -15.44 -1.36 -6.32
CA CYS A 98 -16.49 -2.31 -6.69
C CYS A 98 -17.73 -2.19 -5.82
N GLN A 99 -17.60 -2.20 -4.49
CA GLN A 99 -18.76 -2.10 -3.58
C GLN A 99 -19.29 -0.66 -3.53
N PHE A 100 -18.42 0.34 -3.45
CA PHE A 100 -18.83 1.76 -3.44
C PHE A 100 -18.87 2.39 -4.83
N GLY A 101 -18.44 1.67 -5.88
CA GLY A 101 -18.55 2.10 -7.27
C GLY A 101 -17.61 3.25 -7.68
N TYR A 102 -16.57 3.56 -6.92
CA TYR A 102 -15.64 4.65 -7.23
C TYR A 102 -14.61 4.24 -8.30
N ARG A 103 -15.05 4.14 -9.55
CA ARG A 103 -14.21 3.75 -10.71
C ARG A 103 -13.64 4.92 -11.49
N LYS A 104 -14.23 6.11 -11.35
CA LYS A 104 -13.82 7.35 -12.03
C LYS A 104 -13.88 8.51 -11.05
N THR A 105 -13.00 9.49 -11.22
CA THR A 105 -13.09 10.76 -10.51
C THR A 105 -14.38 11.48 -10.93
N ALA A 106 -15.08 12.06 -9.97
CA ALA A 106 -16.37 12.72 -10.23
C ALA A 106 -16.26 14.24 -10.19
N TYR A 107 -15.30 14.78 -9.42
CA TYR A 107 -15.18 16.21 -9.23
C TYR A 107 -14.02 16.78 -10.05
N ARG A 108 -14.23 18.00 -10.55
CA ARG A 108 -13.14 18.84 -11.06
C ARG A 108 -12.41 19.43 -9.85
N GLY A 109 -11.16 19.00 -9.65
CA GLY A 109 -10.28 19.45 -8.56
C GLY A 109 -9.84 18.34 -7.61
N LEU A 110 -8.56 18.36 -7.24
CA LEU A 110 -7.94 17.33 -6.39
C LEU A 110 -8.58 17.30 -5.00
N LYS A 111 -8.74 18.47 -4.36
CA LYS A 111 -9.24 18.57 -2.98
C LYS A 111 -10.63 17.98 -2.77
N LYS A 112 -11.53 18.15 -3.75
CA LYS A 112 -12.90 17.60 -3.69
C LYS A 112 -12.89 16.08 -3.78
N ASN A 113 -12.06 15.52 -4.66
CA ASN A 113 -11.91 14.06 -4.76
C ASN A 113 -11.20 13.49 -3.54
N GLU A 114 -10.22 14.21 -2.97
CA GLU A 114 -9.53 13.85 -1.74
C GLU A 114 -10.51 13.70 -0.56
N ASN A 115 -11.33 14.72 -0.30
CA ASN A 115 -12.34 14.68 0.76
C ASN A 115 -13.32 13.52 0.59
N ARG A 116 -13.74 13.24 -0.65
CA ARG A 116 -14.62 12.10 -0.95
C ARG A 116 -13.92 10.77 -0.66
N LEU A 117 -12.64 10.64 -1.01
CA LEU A 117 -11.85 9.44 -0.74
C LEU A 117 -11.68 9.22 0.77
N TYR A 118 -11.41 10.26 1.57
CA TYR A 118 -11.34 10.12 3.03
C TYR A 118 -12.63 9.53 3.61
N ALA A 119 -13.80 10.05 3.21
CA ALA A 119 -15.08 9.50 3.64
C ALA A 119 -15.25 8.03 3.21
N MET A 120 -14.88 7.68 1.97
CA MET A 120 -14.98 6.29 1.48
C MET A 120 -14.03 5.34 2.21
N PHE A 121 -12.79 5.73 2.47
CA PHE A 121 -11.84 4.88 3.18
C PHE A 121 -12.26 4.68 4.65
N ALA A 122 -12.82 5.70 5.30
CA ALA A 122 -13.43 5.55 6.62
C ALA A 122 -14.59 4.55 6.60
N CYS A 123 -15.51 4.66 5.64
CA CYS A 123 -16.60 3.70 5.45
C CYS A 123 -16.08 2.30 5.10
N ALA A 124 -15.03 2.18 4.29
CA ALA A 124 -14.45 0.89 3.90
C ALA A 124 -13.80 0.18 5.10
N ASN A 125 -13.16 0.95 5.98
CA ASN A 125 -12.65 0.45 7.26
C ASN A 125 -13.77 -0.11 8.14
N LEU A 126 -14.88 0.61 8.29
CA LEU A 126 -16.06 0.16 9.04
C LEU A 126 -16.69 -1.09 8.41
N TYR A 127 -16.82 -1.10 7.09
CA TYR A 127 -17.33 -2.24 6.33
C TYR A 127 -16.46 -3.49 6.51
N ALA A 128 -15.13 -3.34 6.46
CA ALA A 128 -14.19 -4.43 6.70
C ALA A 128 -14.28 -4.98 8.14
N LEU A 129 -14.50 -4.11 9.14
CA LEU A 129 -14.73 -4.54 10.52
C LEU A 129 -16.04 -5.32 10.67
N ALA A 130 -17.12 -4.83 10.06
CA ALA A 130 -18.43 -5.47 10.12
C ALA A 130 -18.40 -6.87 9.50
N ILE A 131 -17.75 -7.03 8.33
CA ILE A 131 -17.57 -8.35 7.70
C ILE A 131 -16.74 -9.29 8.58
N ALA A 132 -15.73 -8.77 9.27
CA ALA A 132 -14.89 -9.57 10.15
C ALA A 132 -15.60 -10.01 11.45
N GLY A 133 -16.88 -9.65 11.66
CA GLY A 133 -17.63 -9.96 12.87
C GLY A 133 -17.09 -9.27 14.12
N ARG A 134 -16.29 -8.21 13.97
CA ARG A 134 -15.64 -7.50 15.08
C ARG A 134 -16.56 -6.39 15.60
N LYS A 135 -16.78 -6.35 16.91
CA LYS A 135 -17.48 -5.23 17.56
C LYS A 135 -16.52 -4.04 17.70
N LEU A 136 -17.04 -2.84 17.47
CA LEU A 136 -16.33 -1.60 17.82
C LEU A 136 -16.34 -1.49 19.34
N TYR A 137 -15.24 -1.87 19.97
CA TYR A 137 -15.01 -1.50 21.37
C TYR A 137 -14.49 -0.05 21.38
N PRO A 138 -15.02 0.83 22.25
CA PRO A 138 -14.38 2.12 22.47
C PRO A 138 -12.97 1.86 23.00
N ALA A 139 -12.01 2.66 22.50
CA ALA A 139 -10.64 2.70 22.98
C ALA A 139 -10.57 3.29 24.39
#